data_AF-A0ABD0SV68-F1
#
_entry.id   AF-A0ABD0SV68-F1
#
_cell.length_a   1.000
_cell.length_b   1.000
_cell.length_c   1.000
_cell.angle_alpha   90.00
_cell.angle_beta   90.00
_cell.angle_gamma   90.00
#
_symmetry.space_group_name_H-M   'P 1'
#
loop_
_entity.id
_entity.type
_entity.pdbx_description
1 polymer ?
#
loop_
_entity_poly.entity_id
_entity_poly.type
_entity_poly.pdbx_seq_one_letter_code
_entity_poly.pdbx_strand_id
1 'polypeptide(L)'
;MEVCHCSLSIQENPTFRNENIASSPTPPTLTTRHEPSQPEDQQPSLQGATSSWTSDGKLKIIDFTKTQELLVPAPSNPFEAFWLLLDDNYLDMIVHETNLNAVRVFGQPGVTEKSRITHWKDLDREELMIFLGLLIHTGTIRLNRLNDYWKKHWLFNLSCFSQYMSRNRFMLILRCLHFTSEPSDEDRLNKIRPIMDHFNNTMNAIYCPGKQLSLGESMVLWRGRLMFRRSVKIHMA
;
A
#
# COMPACT_ATOMS: atom_id res chain seq x y z
N MET A 1 26.44 -23.63 -24.42
CA MET A 1 27.41 -23.84 -23.34
C MET A 1 28.35 -22.65 -23.40
N GLU A 2 28.09 -21.62 -22.61
CA GLU A 2 29.01 -20.51 -22.36
C GLU A 2 28.51 -19.76 -21.14
N VAL A 3 29.42 -19.47 -20.20
CA VAL A 3 29.10 -18.91 -18.88
C VAL A 3 29.95 -17.66 -18.72
N CYS A 4 29.34 -16.48 -18.81
CA CYS A 4 30.02 -15.22 -18.51
C CYS A 4 29.90 -14.90 -17.03
N HIS A 5 30.91 -15.32 -16.26
CA HIS A 5 31.21 -14.72 -14.96
C HIS A 5 31.71 -13.29 -15.17
N CYS A 6 31.20 -12.33 -14.39
CA CYS A 6 31.87 -11.07 -14.16
C CYS A 6 31.90 -10.80 -12.65
N SER A 7 33.10 -10.79 -12.08
CA SER A 7 33.36 -10.48 -10.67
C SER A 7 34.11 -9.16 -10.61
N LEU A 8 33.68 -8.23 -9.77
CA LEU A 8 34.46 -7.03 -9.42
C LEU A 8 34.25 -6.66 -7.95
N SER A 9 35.26 -6.01 -7.38
CA SER A 9 35.62 -6.10 -5.96
C SER A 9 35.42 -4.79 -5.17
N ILE A 10 35.39 -4.96 -3.85
CA ILE A 10 35.24 -3.92 -2.83
C ILE A 10 36.46 -2.98 -2.79
N GLN A 11 36.24 -1.69 -2.50
CA GLN A 11 37.19 -0.83 -1.78
C GLN A 11 36.47 -0.03 -0.69
N GLU A 12 37.15 0.21 0.43
CA GLU A 12 36.61 0.84 1.65
C GLU A 12 37.10 2.30 1.82
N ASN A 13 36.23 3.16 2.39
CA ASN A 13 36.42 4.22 3.42
C ASN A 13 37.66 5.16 3.40
N PRO A 14 37.60 6.42 3.95
CA PRO A 14 37.20 6.65 5.36
C PRO A 14 36.56 8.00 5.81
N THR A 15 35.81 7.90 6.91
CA THR A 15 35.53 8.88 8.01
C THR A 15 35.75 10.40 7.86
N PHE A 16 34.76 11.16 8.35
CA PHE A 16 35.01 12.35 9.18
C PHE A 16 34.07 12.40 10.42
N ARG A 17 34.34 13.28 11.39
CA ARG A 17 34.09 13.06 12.84
C ARG A 17 33.21 14.14 13.51
N ASN A 18 32.42 13.71 14.50
CA ASN A 18 31.65 14.39 15.56
C ASN A 18 31.68 15.92 15.75
N GLU A 19 30.53 16.46 16.19
CA GLU A 19 30.24 17.12 17.50
C GLU A 19 28.83 17.78 17.43
N ASN A 20 27.99 18.01 18.45
CA ASN A 20 27.69 17.53 19.83
C ASN A 20 26.55 18.46 20.37
N ILE A 21 26.01 18.24 21.60
CA ILE A 21 25.06 19.12 22.37
C ILE A 21 23.56 19.02 21.92
N ALA A 22 22.65 18.33 22.62
CA ALA A 22 21.91 18.66 23.88
C ALA A 22 20.89 19.82 23.74
N SER A 23 19.69 19.89 24.35
CA SER A 23 19.03 19.14 25.46
C SER A 23 17.51 19.38 25.46
N SER A 24 16.71 18.51 26.10
CA SER A 24 15.29 18.76 26.48
C SER A 24 15.16 19.22 27.95
N PRO A 25 14.07 19.90 28.37
CA PRO A 25 12.96 19.17 29.04
C PRO A 25 11.54 19.79 28.87
N THR A 26 10.53 19.14 29.47
CA THR A 26 9.08 19.48 29.46
C THR A 26 8.58 19.92 30.87
N PRO A 27 7.26 19.87 31.24
CA PRO A 27 6.31 20.99 31.24
C PRO A 27 5.70 21.35 32.63
N PRO A 28 4.83 22.39 32.71
CA PRO A 28 3.49 22.23 33.33
C PRO A 28 2.37 23.16 32.75
N THR A 29 1.07 23.13 33.13
CA THR A 29 0.10 22.06 33.52
C THR A 29 -1.36 22.62 33.66
N LEU A 30 -2.34 22.01 32.96
CA LEU A 30 -3.81 21.95 33.22
C LEU A 30 -4.77 23.20 33.21
N THR A 31 -5.92 23.00 32.53
CA THR A 31 -7.28 23.61 32.72
C THR A 31 -7.51 25.03 32.19
N THR A 32 -8.43 25.27 31.24
CA THR A 32 -9.89 25.36 31.50
C THR A 32 -10.73 25.21 30.21
N ARG A 33 -11.97 24.71 30.33
CA ARG A 33 -12.92 24.57 29.21
C ARG A 33 -13.44 25.93 28.74
N HIS A 34 -13.45 26.15 27.44
CA HIS A 34 -14.44 26.99 26.75
C HIS A 34 -14.79 26.33 25.42
N GLU A 35 -16.09 26.16 25.15
CA GLU A 35 -16.58 26.04 23.77
C GLU A 35 -16.56 27.43 23.14
N PRO A 36 -16.07 27.53 21.90
CA PRO A 36 -16.80 28.32 20.91
C PRO A 36 -17.03 27.54 19.60
N SER A 37 -18.24 27.70 19.08
CA SER A 37 -18.64 27.74 17.65
C SER A 37 -17.68 27.18 16.57
N GLN A 38 -18.23 26.27 15.77
CA GLN A 38 -17.70 25.76 14.50
C GLN A 38 -17.05 26.86 13.63
N PRO A 39 -15.81 26.69 13.14
CA PRO A 39 -15.33 27.34 11.92
C PRO A 39 -15.90 26.63 10.69
N GLU A 40 -16.33 27.39 9.69
CA GLU A 40 -16.67 26.86 8.37
C GLU A 40 -15.39 26.56 7.58
N ASP A 41 -15.15 25.29 7.22
CA ASP A 41 -14.03 24.91 6.36
C ASP A 41 -14.25 25.42 4.92
N GLN A 42 -13.52 26.47 4.55
CA GLN A 42 -13.44 26.95 3.18
C GLN A 42 -12.62 25.95 2.33
N GLN A 43 -13.32 25.09 1.58
CA GLN A 43 -12.67 24.23 0.60
C GLN A 43 -11.97 25.06 -0.49
N PRO A 44 -10.75 24.68 -0.94
CA PRO A 44 -10.08 25.35 -2.04
C PRO A 44 -10.90 25.23 -3.33
N SER A 45 -11.03 26.35 -4.05
CA SER A 45 -11.94 26.46 -5.19
C SER A 45 -11.51 25.65 -6.40
N LEU A 46 -12.25 24.57 -6.69
CA LEU A 46 -12.28 23.95 -8.02
C LEU A 46 -13.01 24.88 -9.00
N GLN A 47 -12.29 25.88 -9.53
CA GLN A 47 -12.77 26.67 -10.65
C GLN A 47 -12.87 25.77 -11.89
N GLY A 48 -14.09 25.48 -12.37
CA GLY A 48 -14.26 24.80 -13.66
C GLY A 48 -15.48 23.92 -13.90
N ALA A 49 -16.41 23.77 -12.95
CA ALA A 49 -17.64 23.00 -13.19
C ALA A 49 -18.88 23.59 -12.48
N THR A 50 -19.50 24.61 -13.08
CA THR A 50 -20.83 25.09 -12.65
C THR A 50 -21.92 24.11 -13.10
N SER A 51 -22.09 23.01 -12.38
CA SER A 51 -23.18 22.05 -12.61
C SER A 51 -24.50 22.62 -12.09
N SER A 52 -25.24 23.32 -12.94
CA SER A 52 -26.65 23.62 -12.67
C SER A 52 -27.50 22.37 -12.83
N TRP A 53 -28.30 22.05 -11.81
CA TRP A 53 -29.31 20.99 -11.89
C TRP A 53 -30.43 21.42 -12.84
N THR A 54 -30.74 20.58 -13.82
CA THR A 54 -31.77 20.86 -14.83
C THR A 54 -33.00 20.02 -14.50
N SER A 55 -34.16 20.63 -14.28
CA SER A 55 -35.42 19.93 -13.96
C SER A 55 -36.17 19.40 -15.19
N ASP A 56 -35.73 19.79 -16.38
CA ASP A 56 -36.35 19.54 -17.68
C ASP A 56 -36.14 18.12 -18.23
N GLY A 57 -35.53 17.21 -17.46
CA GLY A 57 -35.55 15.75 -17.67
C GLY A 57 -34.83 15.24 -18.92
N LYS A 58 -34.31 16.12 -19.77
CA LYS A 58 -33.60 15.78 -21.00
C LYS A 58 -32.19 15.29 -20.68
N LEU A 59 -31.91 14.03 -21.01
CA LEU A 59 -30.55 13.50 -20.99
C LEU A 59 -29.68 14.32 -21.97
N LYS A 60 -28.59 14.91 -21.45
CA LYS A 60 -27.57 15.52 -22.30
C LYS A 60 -26.89 14.41 -23.09
N ILE A 61 -27.00 14.46 -24.41
CA ILE A 61 -26.18 13.61 -25.29
C ILE A 61 -24.75 14.12 -25.19
N ILE A 62 -23.84 13.23 -24.78
CA ILE A 62 -22.41 13.49 -24.75
C ILE A 62 -21.79 12.68 -25.88
N ASP A 63 -21.23 13.38 -26.87
CA ASP A 63 -20.55 12.74 -27.98
C ASP A 63 -19.22 12.15 -27.50
N PHE A 64 -19.09 10.84 -27.67
CA PHE A 64 -17.92 10.09 -27.27
C PHE A 64 -16.97 9.94 -28.46
N THR A 65 -15.83 10.64 -28.39
CA THR A 65 -14.86 10.78 -29.49
C THR A 65 -13.60 9.93 -29.33
N LYS A 66 -13.43 9.24 -28.19
CA LYS A 66 -12.27 8.38 -27.93
C LYS A 66 -12.48 6.97 -28.49
N THR A 67 -11.37 6.25 -28.70
CA THR A 67 -11.36 4.82 -29.01
C THR A 67 -11.09 4.01 -27.75
N GLN A 68 -11.67 2.82 -27.62
CA GLN A 68 -11.32 1.89 -26.54
C GLN A 68 -10.05 1.13 -26.92
N GLU A 69 -8.95 1.38 -26.22
CA GLU A 69 -7.64 0.79 -26.55
C GLU A 69 -6.69 0.76 -25.35
N LEU A 70 -5.69 -0.11 -25.44
CA LEU A 70 -4.51 -0.06 -24.57
C LEU A 70 -3.55 0.99 -25.16
N LEU A 71 -3.11 1.94 -24.34
CA LEU A 71 -2.24 3.06 -24.72
C LEU A 71 -0.75 2.68 -24.73
N VAL A 72 -0.45 1.43 -24.37
CA VAL A 72 0.88 0.80 -24.37
C VAL A 72 0.83 -0.50 -25.18
N PRO A 73 1.97 -1.08 -25.59
CA PRO A 73 1.99 -2.39 -26.24
C PRO A 73 1.29 -3.46 -25.39
N ALA A 74 0.55 -4.35 -26.05
CA ALA A 74 -0.14 -5.44 -25.38
C ALA A 74 0.89 -6.39 -24.72
N PRO A 75 0.74 -6.73 -23.43
CA PRO A 75 1.67 -7.62 -22.74
C PRO A 75 1.60 -9.04 -23.33
N SER A 76 2.77 -9.63 -23.58
CA SER A 76 2.93 -10.94 -24.22
C SER A 76 2.54 -12.10 -23.29
N ASN A 77 2.53 -11.85 -21.99
CA ASN A 77 2.25 -12.84 -20.95
C ASN A 77 1.74 -12.15 -19.64
N PRO A 78 1.20 -12.92 -18.67
CA PRO A 78 0.67 -12.36 -17.43
C PRO A 78 1.69 -11.65 -16.53
N PHE A 79 3.00 -11.93 -16.67
CA PHE A 79 4.04 -11.28 -15.88
C PHE A 79 4.36 -9.88 -16.43
N GLU A 80 4.38 -9.70 -17.74
CA GLU A 80 4.42 -8.36 -18.36
C GLU A 80 3.17 -7.54 -17.98
N ALA A 81 1.99 -8.16 -17.97
CA ALA A 81 0.75 -7.49 -17.54
C ALA A 81 0.77 -7.06 -16.06
N PHE A 82 1.47 -7.81 -15.20
CA PHE A 82 1.70 -7.45 -13.80
C PHE A 82 2.64 -6.25 -13.67
N TRP A 83 3.72 -6.21 -14.45
CA TRP A 83 4.68 -5.10 -14.47
C TRP A 83 4.09 -3.78 -14.99
N LEU A 84 3.06 -3.82 -15.84
CA LEU A 84 2.30 -2.62 -16.21
C LEU A 84 1.56 -1.97 -15.03
N LEU A 85 1.35 -2.68 -13.92
CA LEU A 85 0.62 -2.19 -12.74
C LEU A 85 1.53 -1.84 -11.55
N LEU A 86 2.70 -2.49 -11.46
CA LEU A 86 3.61 -2.42 -10.31
C LEU A 86 5.03 -2.19 -10.80
N ASP A 87 5.32 -0.96 -11.26
CA ASP A 87 6.65 -0.60 -11.75
C ASP A 87 7.72 -0.55 -10.65
N ASP A 88 8.98 -0.51 -11.06
CA ASP A 88 10.15 -0.52 -10.18
C ASP A 88 10.18 0.65 -9.18
N ASN A 89 9.75 1.86 -9.56
CA ASN A 89 9.74 3.02 -8.66
C ASN A 89 8.68 2.82 -7.56
N TYR A 90 7.54 2.25 -7.94
CA TYR A 90 6.47 1.95 -7.01
C TYR A 90 6.85 0.83 -6.04
N LEU A 91 7.55 -0.21 -6.51
CA LEU A 91 8.11 -1.25 -5.64
C LEU A 91 9.18 -0.68 -4.70
N ASP A 92 10.08 0.17 -5.18
CA ASP A 92 11.11 0.82 -4.36
C ASP A 92 10.50 1.72 -3.27
N MET A 93 9.42 2.45 -3.59
CA MET A 93 8.65 3.20 -2.60
C MET A 93 8.08 2.29 -1.51
N ILE A 94 7.47 1.15 -1.87
CA ILE A 94 6.95 0.18 -0.89
C ILE A 94 8.08 -0.37 -0.01
N VAL A 95 9.23 -0.71 -0.61
CA VAL A 95 10.42 -1.18 0.12
C VAL A 95 10.89 -0.13 1.12
N HIS A 96 11.09 1.12 0.65
CA HIS A 96 11.55 2.24 1.46
C HIS A 96 10.63 2.49 2.66
N GLU A 97 9.33 2.63 2.40
CA GLU A 97 8.33 2.91 3.43
C GLU A 97 8.14 1.75 4.42
N THR A 98 8.23 0.52 3.95
CA THR A 98 8.18 -0.68 4.81
C THR A 98 9.41 -0.77 5.74
N ASN A 99 10.60 -0.41 5.25
CA ASN A 99 11.82 -0.34 6.06
C ASN A 99 11.75 0.78 7.11
N LEU A 100 11.33 1.99 6.72
CA LEU A 100 11.09 3.10 7.66
C LEU A 100 10.06 2.72 8.73
N ASN A 101 8.98 2.03 8.36
CA ASN A 101 7.98 1.58 9.31
C ASN A 101 8.50 0.49 10.25
N ALA A 102 9.38 -0.41 9.79
CA ALA A 102 9.99 -1.41 10.67
C ALA A 102 10.80 -0.76 11.81
N VAL A 103 11.55 0.32 11.54
CA VAL A 103 12.23 1.12 12.57
C VAL A 103 11.23 1.72 13.57
N ARG A 104 10.11 2.28 13.07
CA ARG A 104 9.04 2.81 13.93
C ARG A 104 8.42 1.73 14.81
N VAL A 105 8.15 0.55 14.25
CA VAL A 105 7.57 -0.62 14.94
C VAL A 105 8.56 -1.21 15.95
N PHE A 106 9.87 -1.12 15.71
CA PHE A 106 10.91 -1.49 16.67
C PHE A 106 10.97 -0.53 17.86
N GLY A 107 10.83 0.78 17.62
CA GLY A 107 10.81 1.81 18.67
C GLY A 107 9.52 1.91 19.50
N GLN A 108 8.51 1.05 19.28
CA GLN A 108 7.25 1.11 20.01
C GLN A 108 7.39 0.67 21.48
N PRO A 109 6.66 1.33 22.42
CA PRO A 109 6.60 0.88 23.81
C PRO A 109 6.15 -0.58 23.93
N GLY A 110 6.84 -1.36 24.77
CA GLY A 110 6.57 -2.78 24.97
C GLY A 110 7.29 -3.72 23.99
N VAL A 111 8.07 -3.21 23.04
CA VAL A 111 9.06 -4.03 22.33
C VAL A 111 10.15 -4.46 23.32
N THR A 112 10.48 -5.74 23.27
CA THR A 112 11.52 -6.39 24.08
C THR A 112 12.49 -7.11 23.17
N GLU A 113 13.69 -7.45 23.65
CA GLU A 113 14.72 -8.20 22.91
C GLU A 113 14.17 -9.47 22.21
N LYS A 114 13.20 -10.15 22.84
CA LYS A 114 12.55 -11.38 22.34
C LYS A 114 11.42 -11.15 21.32
N SER A 115 11.12 -9.89 21.00
CA SER A 115 10.02 -9.53 20.10
C SER A 115 10.44 -9.72 18.65
N ARG A 116 9.61 -10.35 17.80
CA ARG A 116 9.98 -10.71 16.41
C ARG A 116 10.53 -9.54 15.54
N ILE A 117 10.26 -8.29 15.91
CA ILE A 117 10.79 -7.11 15.23
C ILE A 117 12.29 -6.89 15.47
N THR A 118 12.89 -7.44 16.53
CA THR A 118 14.34 -7.39 16.76
C THR A 118 15.14 -8.24 15.77
N HIS A 119 14.47 -9.11 15.01
CA HIS A 119 15.02 -9.84 13.88
C HIS A 119 14.66 -9.20 12.52
N TRP A 120 14.35 -7.90 12.47
CA TRP A 120 14.21 -7.20 11.21
C TRP A 120 15.55 -7.15 10.46
N LYS A 121 15.55 -7.65 9.23
CA LYS A 121 16.50 -7.29 8.18
C LYS A 121 15.74 -6.33 7.26
N ASP A 122 16.42 -5.34 6.69
CA ASP A 122 15.83 -4.53 5.64
C ASP A 122 15.34 -5.40 4.48
N LEU A 123 14.14 -5.05 4.02
CA LEU A 123 13.50 -5.58 2.84
C LEU A 123 14.21 -5.00 1.61
N ASP A 124 14.35 -5.83 0.57
CA ASP A 124 14.82 -5.44 -0.75
C ASP A 124 13.73 -5.74 -1.81
N ARG A 125 13.93 -5.27 -3.06
CA ARG A 125 12.92 -5.39 -4.12
C ARG A 125 12.62 -6.85 -4.48
N GLU A 126 13.66 -7.70 -4.50
CA GLU A 126 13.51 -9.14 -4.80
C GLU A 126 12.70 -9.85 -3.71
N GLU A 127 12.99 -9.59 -2.43
CA GLU A 127 12.25 -10.16 -1.32
C GLU A 127 10.81 -9.63 -1.23
N LEU A 128 10.56 -8.35 -1.57
CA LEU A 128 9.21 -7.81 -1.73
C LEU A 128 8.44 -8.54 -2.85
N MET A 129 9.07 -8.78 -3.99
CA MET A 129 8.45 -9.50 -5.11
C MET A 129 8.11 -10.96 -4.74
N ILE A 130 8.99 -11.64 -4.00
CA ILE A 130 8.69 -12.98 -3.44
C ILE A 130 7.50 -12.90 -2.45
N PHE A 131 7.49 -11.91 -1.56
CA PHE A 131 6.39 -11.69 -0.63
C PHE A 131 5.05 -11.45 -1.34
N LEU A 132 5.02 -10.60 -2.37
CA LEU A 132 3.84 -10.31 -3.19
C LEU A 132 3.36 -11.56 -3.95
N GLY A 133 4.27 -12.32 -4.56
CA GLY A 133 3.94 -13.58 -5.22
C GLY A 133 3.29 -14.60 -4.28
N LEU A 134 3.84 -14.78 -3.08
CA LEU A 134 3.25 -15.63 -2.04
C LEU A 134 1.89 -15.08 -1.55
N LEU A 135 1.77 -13.76 -1.37
CA LEU A 135 0.52 -13.12 -0.96
C LEU A 135 -0.59 -13.33 -1.99
N ILE A 136 -0.31 -13.14 -3.27
CA ILE A 136 -1.24 -13.41 -4.38
C ILE A 136 -1.63 -14.89 -4.40
N HIS A 137 -0.69 -15.80 -4.16
CA HIS A 137 -0.96 -17.24 -4.13
C HIS A 137 -1.92 -17.65 -2.98
N THR A 138 -1.96 -16.92 -1.86
CA THR A 138 -3.01 -17.12 -0.83
C THR A 138 -4.42 -16.81 -1.33
N GLY A 139 -4.55 -16.01 -2.39
CA GLY A 139 -5.81 -15.77 -3.09
C GLY A 139 -6.28 -16.98 -3.89
N THR A 140 -5.34 -17.74 -4.48
CA THR A 140 -5.58 -18.97 -5.27
C THR A 140 -5.91 -20.17 -4.38
N ILE A 141 -5.08 -20.43 -3.37
CA ILE A 141 -5.27 -21.52 -2.41
C ILE A 141 -5.62 -20.88 -1.07
N ARG A 142 -6.88 -20.97 -0.63
CA ARG A 142 -7.35 -20.32 0.60
C ARG A 142 -7.34 -21.29 1.79
N LEU A 143 -6.47 -21.01 2.77
CA LEU A 143 -6.45 -21.71 4.06
C LEU A 143 -7.06 -20.85 5.17
N ASN A 144 -7.61 -21.52 6.20
CA ASN A 144 -8.32 -20.87 7.31
C ASN A 144 -7.45 -19.91 8.14
N ARG A 145 -6.13 -20.13 8.19
CA ARG A 145 -5.19 -19.28 8.92
C ARG A 145 -3.93 -19.08 8.09
N LEU A 146 -3.41 -17.86 8.08
CA LEU A 146 -2.18 -17.52 7.36
C LEU A 146 -0.93 -18.29 7.84
N ASN A 147 -0.95 -18.80 9.07
CA ASN A 147 0.10 -19.70 9.58
C ASN A 147 0.07 -21.10 8.93
N ASP A 148 -1.05 -21.51 8.33
CA ASP A 148 -1.26 -22.89 7.87
C ASP A 148 -0.50 -23.19 6.57
N TYR A 149 -0.18 -22.16 5.77
CA TYR A 149 0.62 -22.28 4.54
C TYR A 149 2.04 -22.80 4.77
N TRP A 150 2.55 -22.74 6.01
CA TRP A 150 3.87 -23.26 6.40
C TRP A 150 3.78 -24.52 7.28
N LYS A 151 2.64 -25.20 7.33
CA LYS A 151 2.51 -26.50 8.03
C LYS A 151 3.18 -27.61 7.23
N LYS A 152 3.99 -28.44 7.91
CA LYS A 152 4.59 -29.65 7.33
C LYS A 152 3.69 -30.90 7.38
N HIS A 153 2.51 -30.80 8.00
CA HIS A 153 1.56 -31.91 8.04
C HIS A 153 1.03 -32.19 6.63
N TRP A 154 0.95 -33.45 6.21
CA TRP A 154 0.68 -33.84 4.82
C TRP A 154 -0.57 -33.18 4.21
N LEU A 155 -1.67 -33.04 4.97
CA LEU A 155 -2.89 -32.32 4.55
C LEU A 155 -2.70 -30.83 4.21
N PHE A 156 -1.60 -30.20 4.63
CA PHE A 156 -1.35 -28.75 4.51
C PHE A 156 0.07 -28.43 4.00
N ASN A 157 0.79 -29.43 3.46
CA ASN A 157 2.20 -29.30 3.08
C ASN A 157 2.39 -28.57 1.75
N LEU A 158 2.11 -27.26 1.73
CA LEU A 158 2.34 -26.37 0.60
C LEU A 158 3.82 -25.95 0.56
N SER A 159 4.68 -26.87 0.09
CA SER A 159 6.15 -26.73 0.11
C SER A 159 6.64 -25.40 -0.47
N CYS A 160 5.98 -24.91 -1.54
CA CYS A 160 6.30 -23.64 -2.22
C CYS A 160 6.42 -22.44 -1.25
N PHE A 161 5.51 -22.30 -0.28
CA PHE A 161 5.58 -21.19 0.69
C PHE A 161 6.86 -21.25 1.51
N SER A 162 7.19 -22.43 2.03
CA SER A 162 8.39 -22.64 2.85
C SER A 162 9.70 -22.62 2.07
N GLN A 163 9.65 -22.88 0.76
CA GLN A 163 10.79 -22.85 -0.15
C GLN A 163 11.25 -21.42 -0.44
N TYR A 164 10.31 -20.49 -0.67
CA TYR A 164 10.64 -19.12 -1.06
C TYR A 164 10.78 -18.15 0.11
N MET A 165 10.03 -18.32 1.21
CA MET A 165 10.13 -17.42 2.37
C MET A 165 9.80 -18.13 3.69
N SER A 166 10.50 -17.80 4.77
CA SER A 166 10.11 -18.34 6.09
C SER A 166 8.81 -17.70 6.58
N ARG A 167 7.95 -18.48 7.26
CA ARG A 167 6.73 -17.99 7.92
C ARG A 167 6.99 -16.73 8.77
N ASN A 168 8.08 -16.74 9.53
CA ASN A 168 8.40 -15.63 10.43
C ASN A 168 8.75 -14.35 9.65
N ARG A 169 9.48 -14.45 8.53
CA ARG A 169 9.80 -13.31 7.66
C ARG A 169 8.56 -12.78 6.96
N PHE A 170 7.73 -13.64 6.37
CA PHE A 170 6.47 -13.25 5.74
C PHE A 170 5.55 -12.49 6.71
N MET A 171 5.36 -13.03 7.93
CA MET A 171 4.55 -12.39 8.97
C MET A 171 5.14 -11.07 9.49
N LEU A 172 6.47 -10.90 9.39
CA LEU A 172 7.15 -9.70 9.83
C LEU A 172 7.09 -8.60 8.76
N ILE A 173 7.27 -8.95 7.48
CA ILE A 173 7.02 -8.05 6.34
C ILE A 173 5.56 -7.60 6.37
N LEU A 174 4.60 -8.53 6.49
CA LEU A 174 3.16 -8.20 6.58
C LEU A 174 2.82 -7.27 7.77
N ARG A 175 3.58 -7.35 8.88
CA ARG A 175 3.41 -6.43 10.02
C ARG A 175 3.95 -5.03 9.74
N CYS A 176 5.04 -4.93 8.98
CA CYS A 176 5.75 -3.67 8.73
C CYS A 176 5.36 -3.01 7.41
N LEU A 177 4.64 -3.69 6.53
CA LEU A 177 4.18 -3.20 5.23
C LEU A 177 3.53 -1.81 5.35
N HIS A 178 4.14 -0.82 4.71
CA HIS A 178 3.68 0.56 4.71
C HIS A 178 3.94 1.22 3.35
N PHE A 179 3.40 2.42 3.18
CA PHE A 179 3.23 3.10 1.88
C PHE A 179 3.35 4.62 1.98
N THR A 180 3.57 5.17 3.18
CA THR A 180 3.76 6.61 3.41
C THR A 180 4.40 6.84 4.77
N SER A 181 5.38 7.72 4.80
CA SER A 181 6.13 8.08 6.00
C SER A 181 5.49 9.27 6.71
N GLU A 182 4.69 10.08 6.03
CA GLU A 182 4.14 11.34 6.51
C GLU A 182 2.72 11.16 7.06
N PRO A 183 2.49 11.35 8.38
CA PRO A 183 1.14 11.31 8.94
C PRO A 183 0.42 12.67 8.77
N SER A 184 -0.47 12.78 7.78
CA SER A 184 -1.57 13.74 7.80
C SER A 184 -2.75 13.18 8.59
N ASP A 185 -3.27 13.96 9.55
CA ASP A 185 -4.51 13.70 10.27
C ASP A 185 -5.76 14.24 9.54
N GLU A 186 -5.56 15.09 8.53
CA GLU A 186 -6.64 15.66 7.71
C GLU A 186 -7.18 14.60 6.72
N ASP A 187 -6.29 13.89 6.01
CA ASP A 187 -6.68 12.83 5.09
C ASP A 187 -6.75 11.45 5.78
N ARG A 188 -7.97 11.01 6.07
CA ARG A 188 -8.25 9.67 6.64
C ARG A 188 -7.77 8.50 5.76
N LEU A 189 -7.51 8.73 4.47
CA LEU A 189 -6.99 7.73 3.53
C LEU A 189 -5.48 7.86 3.29
N ASN A 190 -4.79 8.84 3.90
CA ASN A 190 -3.36 9.11 3.69
C ASN A 190 -2.49 7.84 3.68
N LYS A 191 -2.72 6.91 4.62
CA LYS A 191 -1.99 5.63 4.75
C LYS A 191 -2.04 4.71 3.53
N ILE A 192 -2.99 4.91 2.62
CA ILE A 192 -3.14 4.19 1.35
C ILE A 192 -3.15 5.12 0.14
N ARG A 193 -3.01 6.44 0.34
CA ARG A 193 -3.08 7.46 -0.72
C ARG A 193 -2.07 7.20 -1.84
N PRO A 194 -0.79 6.87 -1.57
CA PRO A 194 0.16 6.55 -2.64
C PRO A 194 -0.19 5.29 -3.44
N ILE A 195 -0.91 4.33 -2.86
CA ILE A 195 -1.44 3.15 -3.59
C ILE A 195 -2.54 3.58 -4.56
N MET A 196 -3.50 4.37 -4.06
CA MET A 196 -4.64 4.82 -4.84
C MET A 196 -4.19 5.69 -6.01
N ASP A 197 -3.30 6.64 -5.74
CA ASP A 197 -2.84 7.60 -6.73
C ASP A 197 -1.96 6.92 -7.78
N HIS A 198 -1.04 6.02 -7.37
CA HIS A 198 -0.28 5.17 -8.29
C HIS A 198 -1.19 4.36 -9.22
N PHE A 199 -2.17 3.64 -8.66
CA PHE A 199 -3.08 2.81 -9.45
C PHE A 199 -3.92 3.67 -10.43
N ASN A 200 -4.47 4.79 -9.96
CA ASN A 200 -5.26 5.69 -10.81
C ASN A 200 -4.43 6.30 -11.95
N ASN A 201 -3.22 6.78 -11.64
CA ASN A 201 -2.30 7.34 -12.64
C ASN A 201 -1.87 6.28 -13.66
N THR A 202 -1.55 5.07 -13.19
CA THR A 202 -1.21 3.93 -14.03
C THR A 202 -2.36 3.56 -14.97
N MET A 203 -3.58 3.38 -14.45
CA MET A 203 -4.74 3.06 -15.27
C MET A 203 -5.06 4.15 -16.30
N ASN A 204 -4.92 5.44 -15.93
CA ASN A 204 -5.07 6.57 -16.86
C ASN A 204 -3.99 6.59 -17.96
N ALA A 205 -2.78 6.10 -17.66
CA ALA A 205 -1.66 6.06 -18.60
C ALA A 205 -1.71 4.86 -19.54
N ILE A 206 -2.19 3.69 -19.08
CA ILE A 206 -2.15 2.44 -19.87
C ILE A 206 -3.44 2.15 -20.64
N TYR A 207 -4.61 2.69 -20.26
CA TYR A 207 -5.88 2.26 -20.85
C TYR A 207 -6.88 3.39 -21.11
N CYS A 208 -7.43 3.42 -22.32
CA CYS A 208 -8.55 4.26 -22.67
C CYS A 208 -9.86 3.44 -22.65
N PRO A 209 -10.81 3.73 -21.73
CA PRO A 209 -12.07 3.01 -21.66
C PRO A 209 -13.00 3.32 -22.83
N GLY A 210 -13.91 2.37 -23.14
CA GLY A 210 -14.97 2.56 -24.13
C GLY A 210 -16.16 3.38 -23.61
N LYS A 211 -17.13 3.62 -24.49
CA LYS A 211 -18.33 4.44 -24.23
C LYS A 211 -19.23 3.87 -23.13
N GLN A 212 -19.34 2.55 -23.03
CA GLN A 212 -20.20 1.86 -22.08
C GLN A 212 -19.45 1.60 -20.77
N LEU A 213 -19.73 2.42 -19.76
CA LEU A 213 -19.19 2.28 -18.41
C LEU A 213 -20.30 1.95 -17.41
N SER A 214 -20.00 1.06 -16.47
CA SER A 214 -20.81 0.84 -15.28
C SER A 214 -20.14 1.49 -14.07
N LEU A 215 -20.94 2.23 -13.29
CA LEU A 215 -20.52 2.75 -11.98
C LEU A 215 -21.17 1.89 -10.91
N GLY A 216 -20.35 1.38 -9.99
CA GLY A 216 -20.81 0.54 -8.88
C GLY A 216 -19.95 0.76 -7.65
N GLU A 217 -20.55 0.63 -6.47
CA GLU A 217 -19.83 0.65 -5.21
C GLU A 217 -19.21 -0.72 -4.93
N SER A 218 -17.93 -0.76 -4.58
CA SER A 218 -17.25 -1.97 -4.12
C SER A 218 -17.09 -1.93 -2.59
N MET A 219 -17.33 -3.06 -1.93
CA MET A 219 -17.24 -3.18 -0.47
C MET A 219 -16.23 -4.26 -0.07
N VAL A 220 -15.22 -3.86 0.71
CA VAL A 220 -14.27 -4.79 1.35
C VAL A 220 -14.71 -5.03 2.80
N LEU A 221 -14.90 -6.30 3.17
CA LEU A 221 -15.30 -6.66 4.52
C LEU A 221 -14.18 -6.39 5.54
N TRP A 222 -14.42 -5.48 6.49
CA TRP A 222 -13.46 -5.17 7.55
C TRP A 222 -14.06 -5.37 8.95
N ARG A 223 -13.38 -6.15 9.80
CA ARG A 223 -13.76 -6.39 11.21
C ARG A 223 -12.68 -5.86 12.16
N GLY A 224 -12.53 -4.53 12.18
CA GLY A 224 -11.59 -3.82 13.04
C GLY A 224 -12.00 -2.38 13.32
N ARG A 225 -11.13 -1.64 14.01
CA ARG A 225 -11.26 -0.19 14.23
C ARG A 225 -10.85 0.53 12.95
N LEU A 226 -11.80 1.16 12.26
CA LEU A 226 -11.57 1.94 11.04
C LEU A 226 -12.58 3.08 11.00
N MET A 227 -12.10 4.33 10.94
CA MET A 227 -12.90 5.53 11.16
C MET A 227 -13.99 5.77 10.11
N PHE A 228 -13.84 5.21 8.91
CA PHE A 228 -14.76 5.37 7.79
C PHE A 228 -15.50 4.06 7.42
N ARG A 229 -15.54 3.07 8.32
CA ARG A 229 -16.29 1.82 8.09
C ARG A 229 -17.79 2.09 8.00
N ARG A 230 -18.42 1.78 6.86
CA ARG A 230 -19.87 1.76 6.71
C ARG A 230 -20.46 0.39 7.05
N SER A 231 -21.64 0.37 7.66
CA SER A 231 -22.41 -0.85 7.91
C SER A 231 -23.61 -0.87 6.96
N VAL A 232 -23.61 -1.76 5.96
CA VAL A 232 -24.72 -1.90 5.01
C VAL A 232 -25.59 -3.09 5.42
N LYS A 233 -26.90 -2.86 5.53
CA LYS A 233 -27.91 -3.92 5.72
C LYS A 233 -28.45 -4.30 4.35
N ILE A 234 -28.01 -5.45 3.83
CA ILE A 234 -28.63 -6.07 2.67
C ILE A 234 -29.89 -6.77 3.17
N HIS A 235 -31.07 -6.28 2.77
CA HIS A 235 -32.30 -7.04 2.92
C HIS A 235 -32.32 -8.08 1.80
N MET A 236 -32.15 -9.35 2.16
CA MET A 236 -32.45 -10.46 1.25
C MET A 236 -33.97 -10.49 1.09
N ALA A 237 -34.44 -10.37 -0.15
CA ALA A 237 -35.84 -10.54 -0.53
C ALA A 237 -36.12 -12.02 -0.88
#